data_AF-A0A965Z4A4-F1
#
_entry.id   AF-A0A965Z4A4-F1
#
_cell.length_a   1.000
_cell.length_b   1.000
_cell.length_c   1.000
_cell.angle_alpha   90.00
_cell.angle_beta   90.00
_cell.angle_gamma   90.00
#
_symmetry.space_group_name_H-M   'P 1'
#
loop_
_entity.id
_entity.type
_entity.pdbx_description
1 polymer ?
#
loop_
_entity_poly.entity_id
_entity_poly.type
_entity_poly.pdbx_seq_one_letter_code
_entity_poly.pdbx_strand_id
1 'polypeptide(L)'
;MQVVVDSREQCPFRFEGFNAVVEVAGLEAGDYSLQGFERRVAIERKSLPDLVACLGVERERFARELSRLRGYDCAAVVVEASADDLRAGHFRAKLNPEAAWQSVLAFAQRYRIPFFWSDSRADAEETTFHLLRHYQHDRMRELQALRIPARIAPAATERRGPGVGMDGKPNPPESRQRAANGPPSRAQAGTGAGT
;
A
#
# COMPACT_ATOMS: atom_id res chain seq x y z
N MET A 1 -17.94 6.02 -5.24
CA MET A 1 -16.60 6.51 -4.82
C MET A 1 -16.72 7.98 -4.44
N GLN A 2 -16.04 8.46 -3.41
CA GLN A 2 -16.06 9.89 -3.05
C GLN A 2 -14.74 10.52 -3.48
N VAL A 3 -14.79 11.31 -4.56
CA VAL A 3 -13.64 11.98 -5.15
C VAL A 3 -13.55 13.39 -4.56
N VAL A 4 -12.38 13.73 -4.05
CA VAL A 4 -12.07 15.09 -3.59
C VAL A 4 -11.34 15.82 -4.70
N VAL A 5 -11.84 16.98 -5.09
CA VAL A 5 -11.26 17.87 -6.10
C VAL A 5 -10.61 19.04 -5.38
N ASP A 6 -9.37 19.37 -5.74
CA ASP A 6 -8.67 20.51 -5.17
C ASP A 6 -9.40 21.81 -5.51
N SER A 7 -9.65 22.63 -4.49
CA SER A 7 -10.35 23.92 -4.62
C SER A 7 -9.70 24.93 -5.57
N ARG A 8 -8.43 24.74 -5.97
CA ARG A 8 -7.71 25.61 -6.92
C ARG A 8 -7.89 25.16 -8.37
N GLU A 9 -8.36 23.93 -8.63
CA GLU A 9 -8.60 23.43 -9.99
C GLU A 9 -9.78 24.20 -10.63
N GLN A 10 -9.47 24.94 -11.70
CA GLN A 10 -10.42 25.83 -12.36
C GLN A 10 -11.31 25.12 -13.37
N CYS A 11 -10.82 24.01 -13.94
CA CYS A 11 -11.53 23.24 -14.95
C CYS A 11 -11.60 21.77 -14.51
N PRO A 12 -12.30 21.47 -13.41
CA PRO A 12 -12.31 20.13 -12.84
C PRO A 12 -13.06 19.14 -13.74
N PHE A 13 -12.64 17.89 -13.69
CA PHE A 13 -13.44 16.76 -14.13
C PHE A 13 -14.74 16.71 -13.32
N ARG A 14 -15.83 16.36 -14.00
CA ARG A 14 -17.15 16.30 -13.38
C ARG A 14 -17.50 14.89 -12.93
N PHE A 15 -16.84 13.89 -13.51
CA PHE A 15 -17.11 12.47 -13.36
C PHE A 15 -18.59 12.13 -13.63
N GLU A 16 -19.21 12.83 -14.58
CA GLU A 16 -20.58 12.54 -15.03
C GLU A 16 -20.63 11.14 -15.67
N GLY A 17 -21.62 10.33 -15.29
CA GLY A 17 -21.76 8.95 -15.78
C GLY A 17 -20.90 7.92 -15.05
N PHE A 18 -20.01 8.34 -14.16
CA PHE A 18 -19.26 7.45 -13.29
C PHE A 18 -19.97 7.25 -11.94
N ASN A 19 -19.69 6.14 -11.25
CA ASN A 19 -20.17 5.91 -9.88
C ASN A 19 -19.30 6.68 -8.86
N ALA A 20 -19.29 8.01 -9.00
CA ALA A 20 -18.52 8.95 -8.20
C ALA A 20 -19.42 10.07 -7.66
N VAL A 21 -19.13 10.53 -6.45
CA VAL A 21 -19.63 11.77 -5.87
C VAL A 21 -18.44 12.70 -5.72
N VAL A 22 -18.57 13.94 -6.15
CA VAL A 22 -17.50 14.94 -6.13
C VAL A 22 -17.69 15.88 -4.94
N GLU A 23 -16.62 16.05 -4.17
CA GLU A 23 -16.50 17.04 -3.10
C GLU A 23 -15.35 17.99 -3.44
N VAL A 24 -15.55 19.30 -3.27
CA VAL A 24 -14.48 20.29 -3.47
C VAL A 24 -13.87 20.63 -2.12
N ALA A 25 -12.56 20.44 -1.95
CA ALA A 25 -11.84 20.78 -0.73
C ALA A 25 -10.37 21.16 -1.03
N GLY A 26 -9.66 21.67 -0.03
CA GLY A 26 -8.22 21.93 -0.17
C GLY A 26 -7.41 20.65 -0.08
N LEU A 27 -6.56 20.37 -1.08
CA LEU A 27 -5.59 19.28 -1.05
C LEU A 27 -4.17 19.80 -0.82
N GLU A 28 -3.35 19.02 -0.11
CA GLU A 28 -1.94 19.37 0.09
C GLU A 28 -1.11 19.20 -1.18
N ALA A 29 -1.47 18.23 -2.03
CA ALA A 29 -0.86 17.97 -3.33
C ALA A 29 -1.84 17.24 -4.25
N GLY A 30 -1.69 17.44 -5.57
CA GLY A 30 -2.57 16.89 -6.59
C GLY A 30 -3.85 17.68 -6.77
N ASP A 31 -4.54 17.40 -7.87
CA ASP A 31 -5.83 18.01 -8.24
C ASP A 31 -7.01 17.13 -7.83
N TYR A 32 -6.80 15.81 -7.72
CA TYR A 32 -7.83 14.85 -7.35
C TYR A 32 -7.33 13.85 -6.32
N SER A 33 -8.18 13.49 -5.37
CA SER A 33 -7.93 12.46 -4.36
C SER A 33 -9.23 11.74 -3.98
N LEU A 34 -9.19 10.93 -2.92
CA LEU A 34 -10.34 10.25 -2.34
C LEU A 34 -10.58 10.69 -0.91
N GLN A 35 -11.85 10.80 -0.55
CA GLN A 35 -12.24 11.13 0.82
C GLN A 35 -11.72 10.07 1.79
N GLY A 36 -11.07 10.51 2.87
CA GLY A 36 -10.40 9.67 3.86
C GLY A 36 -9.00 9.17 3.46
N PHE A 37 -8.54 9.50 2.25
CA PHE A 37 -7.23 9.13 1.70
C PHE A 37 -6.51 10.31 1.04
N GLU A 38 -6.84 11.53 1.45
CA GLU A 38 -6.41 12.80 0.84
C GLU A 38 -4.89 12.96 0.80
N ARG A 39 -4.17 12.31 1.75
CA ARG A 39 -2.71 12.29 1.84
C ARG A 39 -2.08 10.96 1.42
N ARG A 40 -2.85 10.09 0.77
CA ARG A 40 -2.45 8.71 0.43
C ARG A 40 -2.57 8.41 -1.06
N VAL A 41 -3.58 8.98 -1.73
CA VAL A 41 -3.70 8.93 -3.18
C VAL A 41 -3.86 10.33 -3.74
N ALA A 42 -3.18 10.66 -4.83
CA ALA A 42 -3.37 11.94 -5.49
C ALA A 42 -3.08 11.85 -7.00
N ILE A 43 -3.93 12.47 -7.81
CA ILE A 43 -3.76 12.59 -9.25
C ILE A 43 -3.55 14.06 -9.59
N GLU A 44 -2.42 14.36 -10.22
CA GLU A 44 -2.11 15.67 -10.78
C GLU A 44 -2.54 15.68 -12.26
N ARG A 45 -3.40 16.61 -12.64
CA ARG A 45 -3.87 16.77 -14.01
C ARG A 45 -3.04 17.85 -14.70
N LYS A 46 -2.65 17.60 -15.94
CA LYS A 46 -1.96 18.59 -16.77
C LYS A 46 -2.47 18.60 -18.19
N SER A 47 -2.77 19.78 -18.71
CA SER A 47 -2.88 19.98 -20.15
C SER A 47 -1.48 19.93 -20.79
N LEU A 48 -1.39 19.71 -22.11
CA LEU A 48 -0.10 19.77 -22.80
C LEU A 48 0.61 21.13 -22.65
N PRO A 49 -0.06 22.28 -22.80
CA PRO A 49 0.57 23.58 -22.55
C PRO A 49 1.12 23.72 -21.11
N ASP A 50 0.36 23.28 -20.11
CA ASP A 50 0.79 23.36 -18.71
C ASP A 50 1.98 22.44 -18.45
N LEU A 51 1.96 21.22 -18.98
CA LEU A 51 3.09 20.31 -18.88
C LEU A 51 4.34 20.93 -19.53
N VAL A 52 4.23 21.51 -20.72
CA VAL A 52 5.37 22.17 -21.39
C VAL A 52 5.93 23.31 -20.54
N ALA A 53 5.09 24.10 -19.87
CA ALA A 53 5.53 25.09 -18.91
C ALA A 53 6.29 24.44 -17.72
N CYS A 54 5.76 23.35 -17.16
CA CYS A 54 6.39 22.54 -16.12
C CYS A 54 7.70 21.86 -16.55
N LEU A 55 7.92 21.64 -17.84
CA LEU A 55 9.20 21.10 -18.35
C LEU A 55 10.24 22.20 -18.57
N GLY A 56 9.79 23.45 -18.75
CA GLY A 56 10.61 24.64 -18.98
C GLY A 56 10.63 25.60 -17.78
N VAL A 57 9.86 26.69 -17.87
CA VAL A 57 9.93 27.82 -16.94
C VAL A 57 9.45 27.49 -15.51
N GLU A 58 8.44 26.63 -15.38
CA GLU A 58 7.87 26.22 -14.08
C GLU A 58 8.53 24.94 -13.52
N ARG A 59 9.68 24.53 -14.07
CA ARG A 59 10.32 23.25 -13.77
C ARG A 59 10.60 23.02 -12.29
N GLU A 60 11.14 24.02 -11.60
CA GLU A 60 11.44 23.89 -10.17
C GLU A 60 10.19 23.80 -9.32
N ARG A 61 9.13 24.53 -9.71
CA ARG A 61 7.83 24.46 -9.03
C ARG A 61 7.24 23.07 -9.18
N PHE A 62 7.19 22.54 -10.39
CA PHE A 62 6.65 21.21 -10.65
C PHE A 62 7.47 20.12 -9.95
N ALA A 63 8.79 20.24 -9.92
CA ALA A 63 9.67 19.35 -9.17
C ALA A 63 9.33 19.31 -7.66
N ARG A 64 8.93 20.44 -7.06
CA ARG A 64 8.47 20.48 -5.66
C ARG A 64 7.11 19.80 -5.49
N GLU A 65 6.20 19.98 -6.44
CA GLU A 65 4.88 19.31 -6.44
C GLU A 65 5.06 17.78 -6.53
N LEU A 66 5.85 17.28 -7.48
CA LEU A 66 6.21 15.86 -7.59
C LEU A 66 6.93 15.34 -6.34
N SER A 67 7.77 16.16 -5.70
CA SER A 67 8.44 15.78 -4.45
C SER A 67 7.45 15.56 -3.29
N ARG A 68 6.34 16.31 -3.24
CA ARG A 68 5.28 16.10 -2.23
C ARG A 68 4.51 14.82 -2.53
N LEU A 69 4.12 14.65 -3.80
CA LEU A 69 3.39 13.47 -4.27
C LEU A 69 4.16 12.16 -4.09
N ARG A 70 5.50 12.19 -4.13
CA ARG A 70 6.35 11.00 -3.89
C ARG A 70 6.10 10.34 -2.52
N GLY A 71 5.59 11.08 -1.53
CA GLY A 71 5.25 10.53 -0.21
C GLY A 71 3.92 9.78 -0.14
N TYR A 72 3.13 9.80 -1.22
CA TYR A 72 1.82 9.18 -1.28
C TYR A 72 1.96 7.70 -1.65
N ASP A 73 1.03 6.88 -1.16
CA ASP A 73 0.99 5.45 -1.47
C ASP A 73 0.71 5.21 -2.96
N CYS A 74 -0.06 6.12 -3.58
CA CYS A 74 -0.32 6.15 -5.01
C CYS A 74 -0.36 7.60 -5.51
N ALA A 75 0.45 7.93 -6.51
CA ALA A 75 0.36 9.21 -7.18
C ALA A 75 0.59 9.05 -8.68
N ALA A 76 -0.03 9.91 -9.48
CA ALA A 76 0.17 9.92 -10.93
C ALA A 76 0.00 11.33 -11.50
N VAL A 77 0.64 11.57 -12.64
CA VAL A 77 0.33 12.71 -13.50
C VAL A 77 -0.51 12.19 -14.67
N VAL A 78 -1.70 12.75 -14.87
CA VAL A 78 -2.54 12.47 -16.04
C VAL A 78 -2.45 13.66 -16.99
N VAL A 79 -1.98 13.40 -18.21
CA VAL A 79 -1.74 14.41 -19.24
C VAL A 79 -2.84 14.36 -20.28
N GLU A 80 -3.56 15.46 -20.46
CA GLU A 80 -4.59 15.63 -21.50
C GLU A 80 -3.98 15.91 -22.87
N ALA A 81 -3.16 14.99 -23.34
CA ALA A 81 -2.67 14.89 -24.72
C ALA A 81 -2.04 13.51 -24.95
N SER A 82 -1.81 13.19 -26.21
CA SER A 82 -1.01 12.02 -26.57
C SER A 82 0.48 12.28 -26.28
N ALA A 83 1.24 11.22 -26.02
CA ALA A 83 2.70 11.32 -25.91
C ALA A 83 3.32 11.76 -27.25
N ASP A 84 2.70 11.39 -28.37
CA ASP A 84 3.13 11.77 -29.71
C ASP A 84 3.04 13.27 -29.94
N ASP A 85 2.02 13.95 -29.40
CA ASP A 85 1.91 15.41 -29.47
C ASP A 85 3.09 16.10 -28.79
N LEU A 86 3.55 15.61 -27.63
CA LEU A 86 4.75 16.14 -26.98
C LEU A 86 5.99 15.85 -27.84
N ARG A 87 6.15 14.61 -28.31
CA ARG A 87 7.35 14.17 -29.05
C ARG A 87 7.49 14.84 -30.41
N ALA A 88 6.37 15.11 -31.08
CA ALA A 88 6.31 15.82 -32.36
C ALA A 88 6.41 17.35 -32.19
N GLY A 89 6.33 17.87 -30.98
CA GLY A 89 6.40 19.31 -30.72
C GLY A 89 5.11 20.05 -31.05
N HIS A 90 3.95 19.40 -30.93
CA HIS A 90 2.63 19.99 -31.17
C HIS A 90 2.18 20.92 -30.02
N PHE A 91 3.04 21.85 -29.64
CA PHE A 91 2.79 22.83 -28.58
C PHE A 91 3.43 24.18 -28.92
N ARG A 92 2.93 25.25 -28.31
CA ARG A 92 3.39 26.63 -28.57
C ARG A 92 4.47 27.06 -27.57
N ALA A 93 5.67 26.51 -27.69
CA ALA A 93 6.81 26.90 -26.86
C ALA A 93 8.15 26.71 -27.60
N LYS A 94 9.21 27.42 -27.15
CA LYS A 94 10.59 27.26 -27.66
C LYS A 94 11.35 26.10 -27.00
N LEU A 95 10.63 25.10 -26.50
CA LEU A 95 11.23 23.92 -25.88
C LEU A 95 11.52 22.87 -26.94
N ASN A 96 12.72 22.29 -26.92
CA ASN A 96 13.06 21.17 -27.80
C ASN A 96 12.20 19.93 -27.42
N PRO A 97 11.45 19.31 -28.35
CA PRO A 97 10.57 18.18 -28.05
C PRO A 97 11.28 16.95 -27.45
N GLU A 98 12.49 16.64 -27.93
CA GLU A 98 13.29 15.54 -27.38
C GLU A 98 13.72 15.86 -25.94
N ALA A 99 14.18 17.08 -25.67
CA ALA A 99 14.52 17.52 -24.32
C ALA A 99 13.31 17.53 -23.38
N ALA A 100 12.12 17.85 -23.91
CA ALA A 100 10.86 17.79 -23.19
C ALA A 100 10.54 16.34 -22.79
N TRP A 101 10.63 15.41 -23.74
CA TRP A 101 10.43 13.99 -23.48
C TRP A 101 11.44 13.42 -22.46
N GLN A 102 12.73 13.73 -22.61
CA GLN A 102 13.76 13.32 -21.65
C GLN A 102 13.49 13.88 -20.25
N SER A 103 12.89 15.08 -20.15
CA SER A 103 12.48 15.64 -18.87
C SER A 103 11.33 14.87 -18.23
N VAL A 104 10.34 14.43 -19.00
CA VAL A 104 9.26 13.56 -18.50
C VAL A 104 9.86 12.25 -17.96
N LEU A 105 10.74 11.61 -18.72
CA LEU A 105 11.41 10.37 -18.29
C LEU A 105 12.20 10.57 -17.00
N ALA A 106 12.95 11.67 -16.91
CA ALA A 106 13.71 12.01 -15.71
C ALA A 106 12.79 12.25 -14.50
N PHE A 107 11.65 12.92 -14.69
CA PHE A 107 10.68 13.13 -13.62
C PHE A 107 10.03 11.81 -13.17
N ALA A 108 9.55 11.00 -14.10
CA ALA A 108 8.95 9.71 -13.79
C ALA A 108 9.93 8.80 -13.03
N GLN A 109 11.18 8.72 -13.49
CA GLN A 109 12.22 7.91 -12.85
C GLN A 109 12.61 8.44 -11.47
N ARG A 110 12.82 9.76 -11.34
CA ARG A 110 13.34 10.38 -10.11
C ARG A 110 12.32 10.40 -8.98
N TYR A 111 11.08 10.75 -9.30
CA TYR A 111 10.01 10.88 -8.32
C TYR A 111 9.20 9.59 -8.17
N ARG A 112 9.39 8.61 -9.06
CA ARG A 112 8.61 7.35 -9.12
C ARG A 112 7.12 7.61 -9.31
N ILE A 113 6.80 8.63 -10.08
CA ILE A 113 5.42 9.02 -10.40
C ILE A 113 5.17 8.72 -11.89
N PRO A 114 4.25 7.82 -12.24
CA PRO A 114 3.90 7.55 -13.62
C PRO A 114 3.21 8.75 -14.27
N PHE A 115 3.41 8.88 -15.59
CA PHE A 115 2.69 9.80 -16.46
C PHE A 115 1.76 8.97 -17.33
N PHE A 116 0.45 9.15 -17.17
CA PHE A 116 -0.56 8.58 -18.04
C PHE A 116 -0.94 9.62 -19.08
N TRP A 117 -0.83 9.25 -20.35
CA TRP A 117 -1.16 10.10 -21.49
C TRP A 117 -2.56 9.75 -21.95
N SER A 118 -3.36 10.76 -22.25
CA SER A 118 -4.75 10.60 -22.63
C SER A 118 -5.07 11.44 -23.86
N ASP A 119 -5.71 10.81 -24.85
CA ASP A 119 -5.93 11.43 -26.17
C ASP A 119 -6.99 12.54 -26.14
N SER A 120 -7.75 12.63 -25.05
CA SER A 120 -8.76 13.66 -24.86
C SER A 120 -8.99 13.95 -23.38
N ARG A 121 -9.73 15.03 -23.10
CA ARG A 121 -10.22 15.35 -21.76
C ARG A 121 -11.07 14.21 -21.17
N ALA A 122 -11.93 13.59 -21.97
CA ALA A 122 -12.80 12.51 -21.50
C ALA A 122 -11.99 11.25 -21.13
N ASP A 123 -10.98 10.93 -21.91
CA ASP A 123 -10.05 9.83 -21.63
C ASP A 123 -9.20 10.11 -20.37
N ALA A 124 -8.76 11.35 -20.17
CA ALA A 124 -8.06 11.77 -18.96
C ALA A 124 -8.96 11.68 -17.71
N GLU A 125 -10.23 12.03 -17.85
CA GLU A 125 -11.25 11.90 -16.80
C GLU A 125 -11.50 10.43 -16.43
N GLU A 126 -11.67 9.57 -17.44
CA GLU A 126 -11.83 8.12 -17.26
C GLU A 126 -10.59 7.48 -16.61
N THR A 127 -9.41 7.83 -17.10
CA THR A 127 -8.12 7.39 -16.54
C THR A 127 -8.00 7.80 -15.07
N THR A 128 -8.30 9.06 -14.75
CA THR A 128 -8.28 9.58 -13.38
C THR A 128 -9.25 8.82 -12.49
N PHE A 129 -10.49 8.61 -12.95
CA PHE A 129 -11.50 7.85 -12.22
C PHE A 129 -11.03 6.43 -11.93
N HIS A 130 -10.48 5.73 -12.93
CA HIS A 130 -10.07 4.34 -12.76
C HIS A 130 -8.86 4.18 -11.85
N LEU A 131 -7.86 5.07 -11.91
CA LEU A 131 -6.73 5.07 -10.97
C LEU A 131 -7.22 5.20 -9.52
N LEU A 132 -8.08 6.18 -9.26
CA LEU A 132 -8.68 6.39 -7.93
C LEU A 132 -9.50 5.16 -7.49
N ARG A 133 -10.34 4.61 -8.39
CA ARG A 133 -11.17 3.45 -8.10
C ARG A 133 -10.34 2.21 -7.76
N HIS A 134 -9.27 1.94 -8.52
CA HIS A 134 -8.38 0.82 -8.25
C HIS A 134 -7.72 0.96 -6.87
N TYR A 135 -7.20 2.14 -6.57
CA TYR A 135 -6.63 2.43 -5.26
C TYR A 135 -7.67 2.24 -4.13
N GLN A 136 -8.88 2.77 -4.28
CA GLN A 136 -9.94 2.60 -3.29
C GLN A 136 -10.25 1.12 -3.05
N HIS A 137 -10.40 0.37 -4.13
CA HIS A 137 -10.75 -1.05 -4.07
C HIS A 137 -9.70 -1.85 -3.30
N ASP A 138 -8.42 -1.65 -3.60
CA ASP A 138 -7.34 -2.36 -2.93
C ASP A 138 -7.24 -1.96 -1.46
N ARG A 139 -7.34 -0.65 -1.16
CA ARG A 139 -7.31 -0.17 0.22
C ARG A 139 -8.49 -0.64 1.05
N MET A 140 -9.68 -0.71 0.47
CA MET A 140 -10.86 -1.25 1.15
C MET A 140 -10.70 -2.74 1.46
N ARG A 141 -10.11 -3.53 0.55
CA ARG A 141 -9.82 -4.95 0.80
C ARG A 141 -8.82 -5.14 1.93
N GLU A 142 -7.75 -4.35 1.95
CA GLU A 142 -6.77 -4.36 3.05
C GLU A 142 -7.43 -4.03 4.39
N LEU A 143 -8.21 -2.94 4.45
CA LEU A 143 -8.90 -2.54 5.68
C LEU A 143 -9.92 -3.59 6.13
N GLN A 144 -10.63 -4.25 5.22
CA GLN A 144 -11.55 -5.34 5.54
C GLN A 144 -10.81 -6.56 6.12
N ALA A 145 -9.66 -6.92 5.55
CA ALA A 145 -8.84 -8.02 6.06
C ALA A 145 -8.33 -7.75 7.49
N LEU A 146 -7.97 -6.50 7.79
CA LEU A 146 -7.55 -6.06 9.12
C LEU A 146 -8.70 -5.97 10.14
N ARG A 147 -9.95 -5.82 9.67
CA ARG A 147 -11.16 -5.76 10.52
C ARG A 147 -11.64 -7.13 10.98
N ILE A 148 -11.05 -8.23 10.52
CA ILE A 148 -11.31 -9.57 11.06
C ILE A 148 -10.67 -9.62 12.46
N PRO A 149 -11.45 -9.78 13.55
CA PRO A 149 -10.87 -9.87 14.88
C PRO A 149 -9.95 -11.09 14.90
N ALA A 150 -8.72 -10.90 15.38
CA ALA A 150 -7.87 -12.02 15.78
C ALA A 150 -8.72 -12.89 16.71
N ARG A 151 -9.16 -14.06 16.24
CA ARG A 151 -9.59 -15.12 17.14
C ARG A 151 -8.33 -15.53 17.87
N ILE A 152 -8.04 -14.83 18.97
CA ILE A 152 -7.20 -15.37 20.03
C ILE A 152 -7.99 -16.59 20.49
N ALA A 153 -7.63 -17.76 19.97
CA ALA A 153 -8.09 -19.01 20.54
C ALA A 153 -7.72 -18.94 22.02
N PRO A 154 -8.68 -19.11 22.96
CA PRO A 154 -8.32 -19.16 24.35
C PRO A 154 -7.28 -20.28 24.50
N ALA A 155 -6.14 -19.95 25.12
CA ALA A 155 -5.10 -20.91 25.42
C ALA A 155 -5.77 -22.15 26.02
N ALA A 156 -5.54 -23.30 25.38
CA ALA A 156 -6.12 -24.57 25.81
C ALA A 156 -5.86 -24.72 27.31
N THR A 157 -6.94 -24.73 28.09
CA THR A 157 -6.84 -24.92 29.54
C THR A 157 -6.26 -26.32 29.74
N GLU A 158 -5.01 -26.39 30.18
CA GLU A 158 -4.45 -27.65 30.68
C GLU A 158 -5.41 -28.17 31.76
N ARG A 159 -6.05 -29.29 31.47
CA ARG A 159 -6.88 -30.00 32.44
C ARG A 159 -5.95 -30.51 33.54
N ARG A 160 -5.82 -29.77 34.64
CA ARG A 160 -5.40 -30.35 35.93
C ARG A 160 -6.46 -31.36 36.34
N GLY A 161 -6.15 -32.65 36.21
CA GLY A 161 -6.98 -33.72 36.75
C GLY A 161 -7.15 -33.55 38.26
N PRO A 162 -8.34 -33.80 38.82
CA PRO A 162 -8.56 -33.74 40.26
C PRO A 162 -7.78 -34.86 40.94
N GLY A 163 -6.99 -34.50 41.95
CA GLY A 163 -6.40 -35.44 42.88
C GLY A 163 -7.49 -36.22 43.59
N VAL A 164 -7.41 -37.55 43.53
CA VAL A 164 -8.21 -38.46 44.34
C VAL A 164 -7.37 -38.82 45.56
N GLY A 165 -7.69 -38.21 46.69
CA GLY A 165 -7.41 -38.76 48.00
C GLY A 165 -8.69 -39.37 48.55
N MET A 166 -8.67 -40.63 48.96
CA MET A 166 -9.10 -41.09 50.29
C MET A 166 -8.97 -42.62 50.43
N ASP A 167 -8.25 -42.98 51.50
CA ASP A 167 -8.60 -44.01 52.48
C ASP A 167 -8.63 -45.49 52.07
N GLY A 168 -7.44 -46.10 52.04
CA GLY A 168 -7.25 -47.54 52.21
C GLY A 168 -6.87 -47.89 53.64
N LYS A 169 -7.73 -48.67 54.33
CA LYS A 169 -7.51 -49.21 55.69
C LYS A 169 -6.22 -50.05 55.81
N PRO A 170 -5.62 -50.17 57.00
CA PRO A 170 -4.37 -50.91 57.21
C PRO A 170 -4.62 -52.43 57.30
N ASN A 171 -3.74 -53.21 56.68
CA ASN A 171 -3.62 -54.66 56.92
C ASN A 171 -2.36 -54.96 57.78
N PRO A 172 -2.41 -56.00 58.63
CA PRO A 172 -1.48 -56.25 59.73
C PRO A 172 -0.16 -56.91 59.29
N PRO A 173 0.87 -57.01 60.18
CA PRO A 173 2.20 -57.45 59.79
C PRO A 173 2.32 -58.98 59.88
N GLU A 174 2.75 -59.62 58.80
CA GLU A 174 3.26 -61.00 58.85
C GLU A 174 4.74 -61.06 58.44
N SER A 175 5.53 -61.53 59.41
CA SER A 175 6.77 -62.31 59.36
C SER A 175 7.74 -62.23 58.17
N ARG A 176 8.93 -61.72 58.49
CA ARG A 176 10.28 -62.24 58.20
C ARG A 176 10.41 -63.33 57.10
N GLN A 177 11.24 -63.06 56.10
CA GLN A 177 12.42 -63.90 55.80
C GLN A 177 13.48 -63.13 55.00
N ARG A 178 14.74 -63.42 55.32
CA ARG A 178 15.98 -62.85 54.78
C ARG A 178 16.38 -63.55 53.48
N ALA A 179 17.21 -62.85 52.70
CA ALA A 179 18.35 -63.28 51.87
C ALA A 179 18.22 -62.69 50.45
N ALA A 180 19.26 -62.36 49.69
CA ALA A 180 20.69 -62.08 49.88
C ALA A 180 21.21 -61.78 48.46
N ASN A 181 22.25 -60.96 48.34
CA ASN A 181 23.16 -60.83 47.16
C ASN A 181 22.52 -60.25 45.88
N GLY A 182 23.13 -59.36 45.10
CA GLY A 182 24.49 -58.86 44.93
C GLY A 182 24.51 -58.05 43.61
N PRO A 183 25.58 -57.30 43.29
CA PRO A 183 25.51 -56.08 42.48
C PRO A 183 26.20 -56.27 41.08
N PRO A 184 26.79 -55.23 40.44
CA PRO A 184 26.18 -54.16 39.63
C PRO A 184 26.85 -54.04 38.23
N SER A 185 26.47 -53.08 37.38
CA SER A 185 27.40 -52.29 36.52
C SER A 185 26.61 -51.28 35.67
N ARG A 186 26.84 -49.96 35.82
CA ARG A 186 27.84 -49.07 35.16
C ARG A 186 27.63 -48.96 33.63
N ALA A 187 27.21 -47.79 33.13
CA ALA A 187 28.05 -46.68 32.61
C ALA A 187 28.62 -47.05 31.22
N GLN A 188 28.70 -46.25 30.16
CA GLN A 188 28.84 -44.80 29.93
C GLN A 188 28.67 -44.62 28.38
N ALA A 189 28.06 -43.52 27.90
CA ALA A 189 28.72 -42.39 27.20
C ALA A 189 29.41 -42.65 25.83
N GLY A 190 29.15 -41.72 24.89
CA GLY A 190 30.02 -41.41 23.73
C GLY A 190 29.24 -41.28 22.41
N THR A 191 28.91 -40.08 21.88
CA THR A 191 29.72 -39.11 21.09
C THR A 191 30.10 -39.55 19.67
N GLY A 192 29.87 -38.64 18.71
CA GLY A 192 30.41 -38.62 17.33
C GLY A 192 29.29 -38.27 16.34
N ALA A 193 29.16 -37.07 15.73
CA ALA A 193 30.07 -36.19 14.99
C ALA A 193 30.54 -36.75 13.63
N GLY A 194 30.34 -35.94 12.58
CA GLY A 194 30.81 -36.14 11.20
C GLY A 194 29.67 -36.53 10.26
N THR A 195 29.41 -35.86 9.14
CA THR A 195 30.08 -34.78 8.39
C THR A 195 29.05 -34.19 7.44
#